data_AF-A0A9D7YC29-F1
#
_entry.id   AF-A0A9D7YC29-F1
#
_cell.length_a   1.000
_cell.length_b   1.000
_cell.length_c   1.000
_cell.angle_alpha   90.00
_cell.angle_beta   90.00
_cell.angle_gamma   90.00
#
_symmetry.space_group_name_H-M   'P 1'
#
loop_
_entity.id
_entity.type
_entity.pdbx_description
1 polymer ?
#
loop_
_entity_poly.entity_id
_entity_poly.type
_entity_poly.pdbx_seq_one_letter_code
_entity_poly.pdbx_strand_id
1 'polypeptide(L)'
;MLAFSGVWRLYRFFYELYPHLHKHLAIAILYLPTFVFWSSGVLKDSICIGALGWLTFSLYEALFKKQKLLVNLGIILFASYMLSVLKVYILVSYLPFFFLFLILKNMSLMKSKFLKVTIVCVLIFGSMAMFTQIVGKLTESLGEYGTDGLTKSMERKQQAYRESGSSFSLGVDLSNGISMSRLGLIAPAAIIATLYRPFLWESRNVSTLLSSFESLFIMYFTLFVFF
;
A
#
# COMPACT_ATOMS: atom_id res chain seq x y z
N MET A 1 6.00 16.26 -12.49
CA MET A 1 7.29 15.72 -12.97
C MET A 1 7.92 14.74 -11.99
N LEU A 2 8.09 15.08 -10.71
CA LEU A 2 8.67 14.17 -9.70
C LEU A 2 7.87 12.88 -9.50
N ALA A 3 6.55 12.99 -9.33
CA ALA A 3 5.68 11.83 -9.17
C ALA A 3 5.80 10.88 -10.36
N PHE A 4 5.58 11.38 -11.59
CA PHE A 4 5.75 10.61 -12.82
C PHE A 4 7.12 9.94 -12.93
N SER A 5 8.20 10.61 -12.53
CA SER A 5 9.54 10.02 -12.55
C SER A 5 9.66 8.79 -11.63
N GLY A 6 9.06 8.84 -10.44
CA GLY A 6 9.03 7.70 -9.52
C GLY A 6 8.12 6.58 -10.02
N VAL A 7 6.94 6.93 -10.54
CA VAL A 7 6.02 5.97 -11.17
C VAL A 7 6.70 5.22 -12.32
N TRP A 8 7.44 5.93 -13.16
CA TRP A 8 8.20 5.33 -14.25
C TRP A 8 9.28 4.38 -13.73
N ARG A 9 9.97 4.74 -12.65
CA ARG A 9 10.95 3.86 -11.98
C ARG A 9 10.29 2.62 -11.39
N LEU A 10 9.11 2.75 -10.83
CA LEU A 10 8.30 1.62 -10.36
C LEU A 10 7.89 0.70 -11.52
N TYR A 11 7.44 1.27 -12.64
CA TYR A 11 7.14 0.50 -13.85
C TYR A 11 8.38 -0.26 -14.34
N ARG A 12 9.55 0.40 -14.42
CA ARG A 12 10.79 -0.27 -14.82
C ARG A 12 11.18 -1.41 -13.91
N PHE A 13 11.00 -1.25 -12.60
CA PHE A 13 11.24 -2.33 -11.63
C PHE A 13 10.43 -3.58 -12.00
N PHE A 14 9.11 -3.44 -12.21
CA PHE A 14 8.26 -4.57 -12.59
C PHE A 14 8.51 -5.08 -14.01
N TYR A 15 8.80 -4.19 -14.96
CA TYR A 15 9.12 -4.55 -16.34
C TYR A 15 10.36 -5.46 -16.41
N GLU A 16 11.40 -5.15 -15.66
CA GLU A 16 12.62 -5.97 -15.63
C GLU A 16 12.41 -7.31 -14.91
N LEU A 17 11.46 -7.38 -13.98
CA LEU A 17 11.05 -8.62 -13.31
C LEU A 17 10.18 -9.51 -14.21
N TYR A 18 9.21 -8.91 -14.92
CA TYR A 18 8.21 -9.61 -15.72
C TYR A 18 7.99 -8.95 -17.09
N PRO A 19 8.94 -9.07 -18.04
CA PRO A 19 8.86 -8.39 -19.33
C PRO A 19 7.63 -8.76 -20.16
N HIS A 20 7.14 -10.00 -20.02
CA HIS A 20 5.96 -10.50 -20.73
C HIS A 20 4.66 -9.80 -20.31
N LEU A 21 4.59 -9.18 -19.13
CA LEU A 21 3.41 -8.49 -18.61
C LEU A 21 3.45 -6.97 -18.84
N HIS A 22 4.39 -6.45 -19.64
CA HIS A 22 4.64 -5.02 -19.80
C HIS A 22 3.39 -4.17 -20.11
N LYS A 23 2.43 -4.69 -20.90
CA LYS A 23 1.17 -3.99 -21.20
C LYS A 23 0.26 -3.89 -19.96
N HIS A 24 0.06 -5.01 -19.28
CA HIS A 24 -0.76 -5.08 -18.06
C HIS A 24 -0.15 -4.20 -16.94
N LEU A 25 1.18 -4.25 -16.78
CA LEU A 25 1.90 -3.40 -15.82
C LEU A 25 1.80 -1.93 -16.17
N ALA A 26 1.86 -1.56 -17.45
CA ALA A 26 1.70 -0.17 -17.88
C ALA A 26 0.29 0.33 -17.56
N ILE A 27 -0.75 -0.48 -17.81
CA ILE A 27 -2.13 -0.13 -17.46
C ILE A 27 -2.27 0.09 -15.95
N ALA A 28 -1.77 -0.85 -15.14
CA ALA A 28 -1.90 -0.80 -13.69
C ALA A 28 -1.09 0.34 -13.03
N ILE A 29 0.08 0.71 -13.58
CA ILE A 29 1.01 1.65 -12.93
C ILE A 29 0.95 3.05 -13.55
N LEU A 30 0.77 3.16 -14.86
CA LEU A 30 0.85 4.44 -15.59
C LEU A 30 -0.52 5.02 -15.93
N TYR A 31 -1.50 4.16 -16.26
CA TYR A 31 -2.79 4.59 -16.79
C TYR A 31 -3.94 4.50 -15.80
N LEU A 32 -3.71 3.94 -14.62
CA LEU A 32 -4.73 3.83 -13.58
C LEU A 32 -5.21 5.24 -13.15
N PRO A 33 -6.49 5.60 -13.36
CA PRO A 33 -6.97 6.97 -13.22
C PRO A 33 -6.68 7.59 -11.86
N THR A 34 -6.87 6.84 -10.77
CA THR A 34 -6.60 7.29 -9.40
C THR A 34 -5.13 7.62 -9.23
N PHE A 35 -4.23 6.79 -9.76
CA PHE A 35 -2.81 7.03 -9.64
C PHE A 35 -2.36 8.26 -10.44
N VAL A 36 -2.91 8.47 -11.64
CA VAL A 36 -2.67 9.68 -12.43
C VAL A 36 -3.22 10.92 -11.72
N PHE A 37 -4.42 10.84 -11.16
CA PHE A 37 -5.07 11.94 -10.46
C PHE A 37 -4.25 12.39 -9.24
N TRP A 38 -3.90 11.47 -8.33
CA TRP A 38 -3.14 11.78 -7.11
C TRP A 38 -1.66 12.09 -7.36
N SER A 39 -1.12 11.75 -8.55
CA SER A 39 0.25 12.09 -8.94
C SER A 39 0.37 13.40 -9.75
N SER A 40 -0.75 13.97 -10.20
CA SER A 40 -0.77 15.17 -11.06
C SER A 40 -0.56 16.50 -10.33
N GLY A 41 -0.94 16.59 -9.05
CA GLY A 41 -0.85 17.82 -8.25
C GLY A 41 0.50 18.05 -7.57
N VAL A 42 0.70 19.24 -6.99
CA VAL A 42 1.81 19.53 -6.06
C VAL A 42 1.32 19.25 -4.63
N LEU A 43 0.95 18.00 -4.37
CA LEU A 43 0.50 17.55 -3.05
C LEU A 43 1.57 16.67 -2.40
N LYS A 44 1.48 16.54 -1.07
CA LYS A 44 2.32 15.62 -0.30
C LYS A 44 2.26 14.20 -0.86
N ASP A 45 1.09 13.77 -1.35
CA ASP A 45 0.90 12.45 -1.97
C ASP A 45 1.74 12.23 -3.23
N SER A 46 1.84 13.24 -4.09
CA SER A 46 2.61 13.16 -5.32
C SER A 46 4.12 13.03 -5.04
N ILE A 47 4.61 13.68 -3.97
CA ILE A 47 5.99 13.52 -3.49
C ILE A 47 6.19 12.12 -2.92
N CYS A 48 5.25 11.61 -2.11
CA CYS A 48 5.33 10.25 -1.55
C CYS A 48 5.35 9.18 -2.64
N ILE A 49 4.50 9.30 -3.67
CA ILE A 49 4.47 8.38 -4.82
C ILE A 49 5.82 8.41 -5.56
N GLY A 50 6.34 9.60 -5.81
CA GLY A 50 7.65 9.79 -6.44
C GLY A 50 8.78 9.13 -5.63
N ALA A 51 8.84 9.43 -4.33
CA ALA A 51 9.83 8.89 -3.42
C ALA A 51 9.75 7.36 -3.32
N LEU A 52 8.54 6.80 -3.21
CA LEU A 52 8.36 5.35 -3.14
C LEU A 52 8.84 4.65 -4.41
N GLY A 53 8.49 5.15 -5.59
CA GLY A 53 8.95 4.55 -6.85
C GLY A 53 10.47 4.59 -7.03
N TRP A 54 11.11 5.70 -6.64
CA TRP A 54 12.57 5.81 -6.64
C TRP A 54 13.24 4.94 -5.57
N LEU A 55 12.64 4.82 -4.38
CA LEU A 55 13.11 3.95 -3.31
C LEU A 55 13.11 2.49 -3.77
N THR A 56 11.98 2.01 -4.32
CA THR A 56 11.84 0.63 -4.82
C THR A 56 12.88 0.31 -5.88
N PHE A 57 13.02 1.19 -6.88
CA PHE A 57 13.95 0.95 -7.99
C PHE A 57 15.41 1.01 -7.55
N SER A 58 15.77 1.97 -6.68
CA SER A 58 17.15 2.12 -6.20
C SER A 58 17.55 0.98 -5.27
N LEU A 59 16.65 0.50 -4.41
CA LEU A 59 16.86 -0.71 -3.62
C LEU A 59 17.08 -1.93 -4.53
N TYR A 60 16.27 -2.07 -5.58
CA TYR A 60 16.41 -3.17 -6.52
C TYR A 60 17.75 -3.12 -7.29
N GLU A 61 18.13 -1.97 -7.84
CA GLU A 61 19.41 -1.84 -8.54
C GLU A 61 20.62 -2.03 -7.61
N ALA A 62 20.57 -1.50 -6.40
CA ALA A 62 21.65 -1.63 -5.43
C ALA A 62 21.85 -3.09 -4.99
N LEU A 63 20.76 -3.81 -4.68
CA LEU A 63 20.84 -5.16 -4.12
C LEU A 63 21.04 -6.24 -5.19
N PHE A 64 20.37 -6.14 -6.35
CA PHE A 64 20.40 -7.19 -7.36
C PHE A 64 21.39 -6.92 -8.48
N LYS A 65 21.38 -5.70 -9.05
CA LYS A 65 22.28 -5.36 -10.17
C LYS A 65 23.67 -4.93 -9.71
N LYS A 66 23.79 -4.45 -8.46
CA LYS A 66 25.00 -3.86 -7.89
C LYS A 66 25.58 -2.74 -8.76
N GLN A 67 24.71 -1.99 -9.43
CA GLN A 67 25.09 -0.87 -10.29
C GLN A 67 24.93 0.46 -9.55
N LYS A 68 25.83 1.42 -9.85
CA LYS A 68 25.77 2.81 -9.35
C LYS A 68 25.46 2.90 -7.84
N LEU A 69 26.14 2.08 -7.04
CA LEU A 69 25.84 1.89 -5.62
C LEU A 69 25.79 3.20 -4.84
N LEU A 70 26.75 4.11 -5.03
CA LEU A 70 26.79 5.40 -4.34
C LEU A 70 25.58 6.28 -4.68
N VAL A 71 25.19 6.34 -5.95
CA VAL A 71 24.03 7.12 -6.39
C VAL A 71 22.74 6.51 -5.83
N ASN A 72 22.61 5.18 -5.91
CA ASN A 72 21.43 4.47 -5.42
C ASN A 72 21.31 4.58 -3.89
N LEU A 73 22.42 4.53 -3.14
CA LEU A 73 22.43 4.79 -1.70
C LEU A 73 21.98 6.23 -1.38
N GLY A 74 22.47 7.23 -2.12
CA GLY A 74 22.02 8.61 -1.96
C GLY A 74 20.50 8.77 -2.19
N ILE A 75 19.97 8.14 -3.24
CA ILE A 75 18.53 8.15 -3.53
C ILE A 75 17.73 7.43 -2.44
N ILE A 76 18.20 6.27 -1.95
CA ILE A 76 17.53 5.52 -0.87
C ILE A 76 17.43 6.39 0.40
N LEU A 77 18.52 7.04 0.80
CA LEU A 77 18.55 7.90 1.98
C LEU A 77 17.61 9.09 1.81
N PHE A 78 17.67 9.77 0.66
CA PHE A 78 16.82 10.92 0.37
C PHE A 78 15.32 10.55 0.31
N ALA A 79 14.98 9.48 -0.41
CA ALA A 79 13.60 9.03 -0.54
C ALA A 79 13.03 8.53 0.81
N SER A 80 13.82 7.81 1.60
CA SER A 80 13.41 7.37 2.93
C SER A 80 13.22 8.55 3.88
N TYR A 81 14.11 9.56 3.82
CA TYR A 81 13.96 10.79 4.61
C TYR A 81 12.67 11.55 4.24
N MET A 82 12.41 11.75 2.95
CA MET A 82 11.18 12.38 2.47
C MET A 82 9.92 11.64 2.95
N LEU A 83 9.91 10.30 2.86
CA LEU A 83 8.77 9.49 3.33
C LEU A 83 8.60 9.58 4.85
N SER A 84 9.69 9.55 5.62
CA SER A 84 9.62 9.68 7.09
C SER A 84 9.05 11.02 7.53
N VAL A 85 9.44 12.13 6.88
CA VAL A 85 8.95 13.47 7.20
C VAL A 85 7.49 13.66 6.78
N LEU A 86 7.11 13.14 5.61
CA LEU A 86 5.76 13.36 5.08
C LEU A 86 4.74 12.39 5.66
N LYS A 87 5.04 11.09 5.64
CA LYS A 87 4.13 9.98 5.92
C LYS A 87 4.92 8.73 6.34
N VAL A 88 5.49 8.75 7.56
CA VAL A 88 6.32 7.65 8.10
C VAL A 88 5.66 6.27 8.00
N TYR A 89 4.33 6.21 8.13
CA TYR A 89 3.57 4.98 8.03
C TYR A 89 3.75 4.26 6.68
N ILE A 90 4.01 4.99 5.58
CA ILE A 90 4.29 4.39 4.27
C ILE A 90 5.56 3.54 4.35
N LEU A 91 6.61 4.04 5.00
CA LEU A 91 7.88 3.35 5.14
C LEU A 91 7.75 2.12 6.04
N VAL A 92 7.04 2.28 7.17
CA VAL A 92 6.77 1.20 8.13
C VAL A 92 5.99 0.06 7.46
N SER A 93 5.00 0.39 6.62
CA SER A 93 4.27 -0.62 5.86
C SER A 93 5.12 -1.22 4.73
N TYR A 94 5.87 -0.40 3.98
CA TYR A 94 6.58 -0.83 2.78
C TYR A 94 7.78 -1.75 3.05
N LEU A 95 8.62 -1.43 4.05
CA LEU A 95 9.87 -2.15 4.30
C LEU A 95 9.67 -3.66 4.54
N PRO A 96 8.74 -4.11 5.39
CA PRO A 96 8.48 -5.54 5.59
C PRO A 96 8.13 -6.28 4.29
N PHE A 97 7.28 -5.68 3.44
CA PHE A 97 6.93 -6.28 2.15
C PHE A 97 8.10 -6.32 1.18
N PHE A 98 8.96 -5.30 1.18
CA PHE A 98 10.16 -5.33 0.35
C PHE A 98 11.15 -6.40 0.84
N PHE A 99 11.33 -6.56 2.15
CA PHE A 99 12.13 -7.66 2.71
C PHE A 99 11.55 -9.04 2.36
N LEU A 100 10.24 -9.21 2.45
CA LEU A 100 9.55 -10.42 2.01
C LEU A 100 9.86 -10.70 0.52
N PHE A 101 9.75 -9.68 -0.33
CA PHE A 101 10.09 -9.78 -1.75
C PHE A 101 11.56 -10.21 -1.96
N LEU A 102 12.51 -9.66 -1.22
CA LEU A 102 13.93 -10.07 -1.28
C LEU A 102 14.10 -11.55 -0.95
N ILE A 103 13.45 -12.02 0.11
CA ILE A 103 13.51 -13.43 0.54
C ILE A 103 12.93 -14.32 -0.57
N LEU A 104 11.70 -14.04 -1.03
CA LEU A 104 11.03 -14.83 -2.05
C LEU A 104 11.81 -14.89 -3.37
N LYS A 105 12.43 -13.77 -3.77
CA LYS A 105 13.25 -13.72 -4.99
C LYS A 105 14.54 -14.52 -4.85
N ASN A 106 15.20 -14.48 -3.69
CA ASN A 106 16.40 -15.27 -3.46
C ASN A 106 16.10 -16.77 -3.28
N MET A 107 14.90 -17.12 -2.80
CA MET A 107 14.47 -18.50 -2.65
C MET A 107 14.41 -19.26 -3.99
N SER A 108 14.14 -18.59 -5.12
CA SER A 108 14.10 -19.26 -6.44
C SER A 108 15.46 -19.84 -6.86
N LEU A 109 16.56 -19.32 -6.30
CA LEU A 109 17.93 -19.79 -6.54
C LEU A 109 18.27 -21.07 -5.75
N MET A 110 17.50 -21.39 -4.72
CA MET A 110 17.77 -22.55 -3.86
C MET A 110 17.21 -23.84 -4.48
N LYS A 111 18.04 -24.88 -4.59
CA LYS A 111 17.62 -26.18 -5.15
C LYS A 111 16.82 -27.05 -4.17
N SER A 112 17.10 -26.95 -2.86
CA SER A 112 16.45 -27.81 -1.86
C SER A 112 15.00 -27.38 -1.56
N LYS A 113 14.06 -28.30 -1.75
CA LYS A 113 12.63 -28.12 -1.43
C LYS A 113 12.39 -27.95 0.07
N PHE A 114 13.18 -28.65 0.91
CA PHE A 114 13.09 -28.57 2.37
C PHE A 114 13.38 -27.15 2.88
N LEU A 115 14.50 -26.56 2.44
CA LEU A 115 14.90 -25.21 2.87
C LEU A 115 13.89 -24.13 2.44
N LYS A 116 13.26 -24.29 1.27
CA LYS A 116 12.17 -23.41 0.83
C LYS A 116 10.96 -23.48 1.78
N VAL A 117 10.53 -24.68 2.15
CA VAL A 117 9.40 -24.86 3.08
C VAL A 117 9.74 -24.28 4.45
N THR A 118 10.94 -24.51 4.97
CA THR A 118 11.37 -23.95 6.27
C THR A 118 11.34 -22.42 6.28
N ILE A 119 11.85 -21.75 5.25
CA ILE A 119 11.84 -20.28 5.18
C ILE A 119 10.42 -19.72 5.11
N VAL A 120 9.53 -20.34 4.34
CA VAL A 120 8.12 -19.91 4.26
C VAL A 120 7.42 -20.08 5.60
N CYS A 121 7.61 -21.21 6.28
CA CYS A 121 7.06 -21.43 7.61
C CYS A 121 7.59 -20.40 8.62
N VAL A 122 8.90 -20.13 8.63
CA VAL A 122 9.51 -19.11 9.50
C VAL A 122 8.97 -17.72 9.19
N LEU A 123 8.73 -17.39 7.93
CA LEU A 123 8.11 -16.11 7.55
C LEU A 123 6.68 -15.98 8.08
N ILE A 124 5.85 -17.02 7.91
CA ILE A 124 4.45 -17.01 8.38
C ILE A 124 4.41 -16.92 9.91
N PHE A 125 5.04 -17.86 10.61
CA PHE A 125 5.03 -17.87 12.08
C PHE A 125 5.78 -16.68 12.69
N GLY A 126 6.89 -16.26 12.07
CA GLY A 126 7.64 -15.08 12.49
C GLY A 126 6.84 -13.79 12.29
N SER A 127 6.07 -13.66 11.21
CA SER A 127 5.20 -12.50 11.00
C SER A 127 4.06 -12.45 12.03
N MET A 128 3.45 -13.58 12.38
CA MET A 128 2.42 -13.65 13.43
C MET A 128 3.00 -13.31 14.81
N ALA A 129 4.20 -13.81 15.15
CA ALA A 129 4.86 -13.51 16.41
C ALA A 129 5.34 -12.05 16.50
N MET A 130 5.87 -11.48 15.41
CA MET A 130 6.22 -10.06 15.37
C MET A 130 4.97 -9.18 15.47
N PHE A 131 3.87 -9.56 14.83
CA PHE A 131 2.61 -8.81 14.90
C PHE A 131 2.12 -8.67 16.35
N THR A 132 2.13 -9.74 17.14
CA THR A 132 1.67 -9.67 18.54
C THR A 132 2.56 -8.77 19.40
N GLN A 133 3.88 -8.81 19.21
CA GLN A 133 4.81 -7.93 19.93
C GLN A 133 4.70 -6.45 19.50
N ILE A 134 4.54 -6.22 18.20
CA ILE A 134 4.43 -4.89 17.62
C ILE A 134 3.14 -4.21 18.08
N VAL A 135 2.00 -4.92 18.11
CA VAL A 135 0.73 -4.39 18.66
C VAL A 135 0.87 -4.01 20.13
N GLY A 136 1.56 -4.84 20.94
CA GLY A 136 1.83 -4.53 22.34
C GLY A 136 2.64 -3.23 22.52
N LYS A 137 3.70 -3.03 21.73
CA LYS A 137 4.59 -1.85 21.82
C LYS A 137 4.05 -0.59 21.12
N LEU A 138 3.29 -0.76 20.03
CA LEU A 138 2.62 0.33 19.29
C LEU A 138 1.65 1.11 20.18
N THR A 139 0.96 0.38 21.06
CA THR A 139 0.00 0.95 22.02
C THR A 139 0.69 1.93 22.98
N GLU A 140 1.97 1.73 23.27
CA GLU A 140 2.75 2.52 24.23
C GLU A 140 3.60 3.63 23.58
N SER A 141 4.17 3.38 22.40
CA SER A 141 5.18 4.28 21.79
C SER A 141 4.65 5.24 20.72
N LEU A 142 3.44 5.02 20.18
CA LEU A 142 2.99 5.71 18.96
C LEU A 142 1.79 6.64 19.13
N GLY A 143 1.31 6.87 20.35
CA GLY A 143 0.39 7.95 20.75
C GLY A 143 -0.85 8.11 19.86
N GLU A 144 -0.72 8.83 18.75
CA GLU A 144 -1.76 9.07 17.74
C GLU A 144 -2.01 7.89 16.79
N TYR A 145 -1.06 6.95 16.65
CA TYR A 145 -1.17 5.74 15.83
C TYR A 145 -1.33 4.45 16.65
N GLY A 146 -1.45 4.56 17.99
CA GLY A 146 -1.89 3.46 18.85
C GLY A 146 -3.39 3.15 18.68
N THR A 147 -3.91 2.12 19.35
CA THR A 147 -5.33 1.70 19.23
C THR A 147 -6.30 2.84 19.52
N ASP A 148 -6.00 3.68 20.51
CA ASP A 148 -6.85 4.79 20.93
C ASP A 148 -6.74 6.00 20.00
N GLY A 149 -5.53 6.30 19.51
CA GLY A 149 -5.28 7.36 18.54
C GLY A 149 -5.85 7.04 17.15
N LEU A 150 -5.79 5.77 16.74
CA LEU A 150 -6.40 5.27 15.51
C LEU A 150 -7.93 5.43 15.55
N THR A 151 -8.56 5.04 16.67
CA THR A 151 -10.01 5.14 16.84
C THR A 151 -10.45 6.61 16.79
N LYS A 152 -9.79 7.50 17.54
CA LYS A 152 -10.08 8.94 17.52
C LYS A 152 -9.82 9.59 16.16
N SER A 153 -8.78 9.16 15.44
CA SER A 153 -8.47 9.65 14.10
C SER A 153 -9.49 9.19 13.06
N MET A 154 -9.97 7.95 13.18
CA MET A 154 -11.04 7.40 12.35
C MET A 154 -12.34 8.17 12.58
N GLU A 155 -12.71 8.40 13.84
CA GLU A 155 -13.90 9.18 14.22
C GLU A 155 -13.82 10.61 13.72
N ARG A 156 -12.69 11.30 13.92
CA ARG A 156 -12.48 12.67 13.43
C ARG A 156 -12.58 12.76 11.92
N LYS A 157 -11.99 11.81 11.18
CA LYS A 157 -12.12 11.75 9.71
C LYS A 157 -13.55 11.50 9.30
N GLN A 158 -14.23 10.54 9.93
CA GLN A 158 -15.62 10.21 9.60
C GLN A 158 -16.57 11.37 9.87
N GLN A 159 -16.35 12.13 10.94
CA GLN A 159 -17.08 13.35 11.23
C GLN A 159 -16.81 14.44 10.17
N ALA A 160 -15.55 14.69 9.81
CA ALA A 160 -15.21 15.65 8.74
C ALA A 160 -15.81 15.26 7.37
N TYR A 161 -15.90 13.96 7.07
CA TYR A 161 -16.54 13.44 5.86
C TYR A 161 -18.07 13.60 5.90
N ARG A 162 -18.71 13.45 7.06
CA ARG A 162 -20.15 13.74 7.23
C ARG A 162 -20.45 15.22 7.06
N GLU A 163 -19.62 16.08 7.62
CA GLU A 163 -19.72 17.55 7.49
C GLU A 163 -19.50 18.01 6.05
N SER A 164 -18.67 17.31 5.27
CA SER A 164 -18.44 17.57 3.84
C SER A 164 -19.55 17.03 2.92
N GLY A 165 -20.70 16.61 3.47
CA GLY A 165 -21.86 16.14 2.70
C GLY A 165 -21.76 14.70 2.18
N SER A 166 -20.77 13.92 2.61
CA SER A 166 -20.72 12.49 2.30
C SER A 166 -21.65 11.73 3.26
N SER A 167 -22.54 10.91 2.71
CA SER A 167 -23.45 10.05 3.49
C SER A 167 -22.79 8.75 3.95
N PHE A 168 -21.47 8.65 3.90
CA PHE A 168 -20.77 7.41 4.19
C PHE A 168 -20.70 7.18 5.69
N SER A 169 -21.39 6.13 6.13
CA SER A 169 -21.25 5.57 7.46
C SER A 169 -21.12 4.07 7.29
N LEU A 170 -20.06 3.49 7.86
CA LEU A 170 -19.97 2.04 8.01
C LEU A 170 -21.07 1.47 8.91
N GLY A 171 -21.83 2.34 9.60
CA GLY A 171 -22.93 1.94 10.49
C GLY A 171 -22.45 1.30 11.79
N VAL A 172 -21.17 1.47 12.13
CA VAL A 172 -20.54 0.82 13.26
C VAL A 172 -19.89 1.86 14.17
N ASP A 173 -20.36 1.93 15.41
CA ASP A 173 -19.70 2.70 16.47
C ASP A 173 -18.43 1.97 16.91
N LEU A 174 -17.29 2.56 16.57
CA LEU A 174 -15.95 2.13 16.98
C LEU A 174 -15.59 2.64 18.39
N SER A 175 -16.48 3.41 19.03
CA SER A 175 -16.25 4.09 20.31
C SER A 175 -15.89 3.15 21.47
N ASN A 176 -16.32 1.89 21.39
CA ASN A 176 -16.15 0.91 22.48
C ASN A 176 -14.94 -0.03 22.26
N GLY A 177 -13.99 0.38 21.42
CA GLY A 177 -12.75 -0.35 21.18
C GLY A 177 -12.87 -1.48 20.15
N ILE A 178 -11.73 -1.88 19.62
CA ILE A 178 -11.61 -2.88 18.56
C ILE A 178 -11.63 -4.29 19.18
N SER A 179 -12.81 -4.90 19.27
CA SER A 179 -12.94 -6.32 19.68
C SER A 179 -12.71 -7.26 18.51
N MET A 180 -11.95 -8.36 18.71
CA MET A 180 -11.60 -9.33 17.66
C MET A 180 -12.84 -9.96 16.98
N SER A 181 -13.91 -10.18 17.74
CA SER A 181 -15.19 -10.67 17.22
C SER A 181 -15.93 -9.64 16.35
N ARG A 182 -15.84 -8.35 16.69
CA ARG A 182 -16.44 -7.27 15.91
C ARG A 182 -15.67 -7.02 14.62
N LEU A 183 -14.34 -7.13 14.63
CA LEU A 183 -13.51 -7.05 13.42
C LEU A 183 -13.97 -8.04 12.35
N GLY A 184 -14.26 -9.30 12.74
CA GLY A 184 -14.75 -10.31 11.82
C GLY A 184 -16.09 -9.96 11.16
N LEU A 185 -16.99 -9.31 11.90
CA LEU A 185 -18.31 -8.89 11.39
C LEU A 185 -18.23 -7.65 10.49
N ILE A 186 -17.29 -6.74 10.77
CA ILE A 186 -17.13 -5.48 10.03
C ILE A 186 -16.26 -5.69 8.78
N ALA A 187 -15.35 -6.67 8.80
CA ALA A 187 -14.37 -6.88 7.75
C ALA A 187 -14.99 -6.99 6.34
N PRO A 188 -16.06 -7.78 6.08
CA PRO A 188 -16.63 -7.87 4.74
C PRO A 188 -17.14 -6.51 4.23
N ALA A 189 -17.86 -5.77 5.08
CA ALA A 189 -18.39 -4.46 4.72
C ALA A 189 -17.26 -3.43 4.51
N ALA A 190 -16.21 -3.47 5.35
CA ALA A 190 -15.05 -2.61 5.20
C ALA A 190 -14.24 -2.92 3.94
N ILE A 191 -14.07 -4.19 3.58
CA ILE A 191 -13.37 -4.61 2.36
C ILE A 191 -14.13 -4.10 1.14
N ILE A 192 -15.45 -4.29 1.10
CA ILE A 192 -16.28 -3.80 -0.01
C ILE A 192 -16.22 -2.27 -0.10
N ALA A 193 -16.31 -1.59 1.04
CA ALA A 193 -16.26 -0.13 1.07
C ALA A 193 -14.88 0.46 0.71
N THR A 194 -13.79 -0.26 0.96
CA THR A 194 -12.44 0.23 0.68
C THR A 194 -11.96 -0.10 -0.72
N LEU A 195 -12.36 -1.25 -1.28
CA LEU A 195 -11.89 -1.69 -2.61
C LEU A 195 -12.87 -1.36 -3.74
N TYR A 196 -14.18 -1.50 -3.51
CA TYR A 196 -15.19 -1.47 -4.59
C TYR A 196 -16.09 -0.22 -4.57
N ARG A 197 -16.00 0.63 -3.55
CA ARG A 197 -16.66 1.94 -3.55
C ARG A 197 -15.67 3.04 -3.95
N PRO A 198 -16.13 4.14 -4.59
CA PRO A 198 -17.53 4.50 -4.84
C PRO A 198 -18.18 3.69 -5.96
N PHE A 199 -19.47 3.38 -5.83
CA PHE A 199 -20.23 2.79 -6.94
C PHE A 199 -20.65 3.84 -7.97
N LEU A 200 -20.97 3.42 -9.19
CA LEU A 200 -21.37 4.32 -10.28
C LEU A 200 -22.52 5.26 -9.85
N TRP A 201 -23.51 4.74 -9.12
CA TRP A 201 -24.68 5.48 -8.63
C TRP A 201 -24.40 6.40 -7.42
N GLU A 202 -23.22 6.31 -6.80
CA GLU A 202 -22.80 7.17 -5.68
C GLU A 202 -22.00 8.39 -6.15
N SER A 203 -21.76 8.48 -7.46
CA SER A 203 -20.92 9.49 -8.07
C SER A 203 -21.70 10.81 -8.20
N ARG A 204 -21.31 11.82 -7.42
CA ARG A 204 -21.92 13.16 -7.44
C ARG A 204 -21.13 14.18 -8.25
N ASN A 205 -19.85 13.90 -8.51
CA ASN A 205 -18.92 14.76 -9.25
C ASN A 205 -18.13 13.96 -10.30
N VAL A 206 -17.56 14.64 -11.31
CA VAL A 206 -16.74 14.01 -12.36
C VAL A 206 -15.55 13.24 -11.80
N SER A 207 -14.88 13.78 -10.77
CA SER A 207 -13.78 13.07 -10.09
C SER A 207 -14.26 11.78 -9.42
N THR A 208 -15.41 11.78 -8.74
CA THR A 208 -15.96 10.57 -8.10
C THR A 208 -16.45 9.56 -9.12
N LEU A 209 -16.90 10.02 -10.30
CA LEU A 209 -17.31 9.16 -11.41
C LEU A 209 -16.12 8.42 -12.03
N LEU A 210 -14.98 9.10 -12.22
CA LEU A 210 -13.75 8.44 -12.70
C LEU A 210 -13.26 7.38 -11.70
N SER A 211 -13.31 7.68 -10.40
CA SER A 211 -12.97 6.70 -9.37
C SER A 211 -13.95 5.51 -9.34
N SER A 212 -15.24 5.72 -9.59
CA SER A 212 -16.20 4.61 -9.58
C SER A 212 -16.06 3.67 -10.78
N PHE A 213 -15.63 4.16 -11.95
CA PHE A 213 -15.23 3.30 -13.07
C PHE A 213 -14.01 2.43 -12.72
N GLU A 214 -13.04 2.98 -12.00
CA GLU A 214 -11.88 2.20 -11.54
C GLU A 214 -12.29 1.13 -10.52
N SER A 215 -13.12 1.48 -9.53
CA SER A 215 -13.65 0.53 -8.56
C SER A 215 -14.48 -0.58 -9.21
N LEU A 216 -15.28 -0.25 -10.23
CA LEU A 216 -16.02 -1.23 -11.03
C LEU A 216 -15.06 -2.17 -11.79
N PHE A 217 -14.00 -1.64 -12.38
CA PHE A 217 -12.98 -2.43 -13.05
C PHE A 217 -12.29 -3.39 -12.07
N ILE A 218 -11.93 -2.93 -10.87
CA ILE A 218 -11.34 -3.77 -9.82
C ILE A 218 -12.31 -4.88 -9.41
N MET A 219 -13.60 -4.56 -9.21
CA MET A 219 -14.63 -5.54 -8.88
C MET A 219 -14.78 -6.61 -9.96
N TYR A 220 -14.87 -6.20 -11.23
CA TYR A 220 -14.93 -7.12 -12.36
C TYR A 220 -13.67 -7.99 -12.46
N PHE A 221 -12.50 -7.39 -12.31
CA PHE A 221 -11.22 -8.12 -12.31
C PHE A 221 -11.15 -9.14 -11.18
N THR A 222 -11.64 -8.81 -9.98
CA THR A 222 -11.71 -9.77 -8.88
C THR A 222 -12.63 -10.95 -9.23
N LEU A 223 -13.84 -10.69 -9.75
CA LEU A 223 -14.75 -11.75 -10.16
C LEU A 223 -14.13 -12.65 -11.23
N PHE A 224 -13.49 -12.08 -12.24
CA PHE A 224 -12.81 -12.80 -13.32
C PHE A 224 -11.65 -13.69 -12.84
N VAL A 225 -10.97 -13.33 -11.75
CA VAL A 225 -9.87 -14.14 -11.21
C VAL A 225 -10.39 -15.33 -10.39
N PHE A 226 -11.55 -15.19 -9.74
CA PHE A 226 -12.11 -16.22 -8.86
C PHE A 226 -13.08 -17.19 -9.56
N PHE A 227 -13.72 -16.77 -10.66
CA PHE A 227 -14.69 -17.54 -11.42
C PHE A 227 -14.23 -17.71 -12.87
#